data_AF-A0A968TT14-F1
#
_entry.id   AF-A0A968TT14-F1
#
_cell.length_a   1.000
_cell.length_b   1.000
_cell.length_c   1.000
_cell.angle_alpha   90.00
_cell.angle_beta   90.00
_cell.angle_gamma   90.00
#
_symmetry.space_group_name_H-M   'P 1'
#
loop_
_entity.id
_entity.type
_entity.pdbx_description
1 polymer ?
#
loop_
_entity_poly.entity_id
_entity_poly.type
_entity_poly.pdbx_seq_one_letter_code
_entity_poly.pdbx_strand_id
1 'polypeptide(L)'
;MNDCVVLKFSGSFESGFSVTMQISEDGSLPAIEITASLPANAELPQAYQDWRSSYRQFGSFRLNAPKRKRPTFPSWPTVDRPRKP
;
A
#
# COMPACT_ATOMS: atom_id res chain seq x y z
N MET A 1 10.69 -10.78 -10.12
CA MET A 1 10.64 -11.25 -8.73
C MET A 1 9.65 -10.39 -8.00
N ASN A 2 8.45 -10.92 -7.79
CA ASN A 2 7.46 -10.33 -6.91
C ASN A 2 7.31 -11.31 -5.75
N ASP A 3 7.56 -10.84 -4.53
CA ASP A 3 7.34 -11.65 -3.35
C ASP A 3 5.86 -11.51 -2.94
N CYS A 4 5.20 -12.63 -2.71
CA CYS A 4 3.84 -12.71 -2.22
C CYS A 4 3.88 -12.96 -0.71
N VAL A 5 3.11 -12.16 0.04
CA VAL A 5 2.91 -12.35 1.48
C VAL A 5 1.44 -12.65 1.71
N VAL A 6 1.16 -13.84 2.26
CA VAL A 6 -0.18 -14.28 2.62
C VAL A 6 -0.32 -14.26 4.13
N LEU A 7 -1.29 -13.50 4.64
CA LEU A 7 -1.67 -13.50 6.05
C LEU A 7 -2.99 -14.25 6.22
N LYS A 8 -2.97 -15.35 6.99
CA LYS A 8 -4.16 -16.13 7.36
C LYS A 8 -4.51 -15.81 8.80
N PHE A 9 -5.76 -15.48 9.05
CA PHE A 9 -6.27 -15.18 10.38
C PHE A 9 -7.34 -16.21 10.74
N SER A 10 -7.28 -16.74 11.96
CA SER A 10 -8.29 -17.63 12.52
C SER A 10 -8.64 -17.18 13.93
N GLY A 11 -9.88 -16.78 14.15
CA GLY A 11 -10.36 -16.28 15.44
C GLY A 11 -11.38 -15.15 15.30
N SER A 12 -11.48 -14.34 16.35
CA SER A 12 -12.43 -13.24 16.44
C SER A 12 -11.88 -12.09 17.28
N PHE A 13 -12.54 -10.94 17.23
CA PHE A 13 -12.16 -9.81 18.08
C PHE A 13 -12.37 -10.08 19.58
N GLU A 14 -13.27 -11.02 19.95
CA GLU A 14 -13.50 -11.38 21.35
C GLU A 14 -12.51 -12.43 21.88
N SER A 15 -12.04 -13.34 21.01
CA SER A 15 -11.13 -14.43 21.39
C SER A 15 -9.67 -14.17 21.03
N GLY A 16 -9.39 -13.12 20.24
CA GLY A 16 -8.11 -12.94 19.56
C GLY A 16 -8.02 -13.77 18.28
N PHE A 17 -6.89 -13.61 17.57
CA PHE A 17 -6.63 -14.27 16.30
C PHE A 17 -5.31 -15.03 16.33
N SER A 18 -5.33 -16.29 15.92
CA SER A 18 -4.12 -16.95 15.44
C SER A 18 -3.81 -16.44 14.04
N VAL A 19 -2.57 -16.01 13.81
CA VAL A 19 -2.11 -15.43 12.55
C VAL A 19 -0.98 -16.26 11.99
N THR A 20 -1.12 -16.67 10.73
CA THR A 20 -0.06 -17.35 9.99
C THR A 20 0.37 -16.46 8.83
N MET A 21 1.63 -16.06 8.81
CA MET A 21 2.27 -15.31 7.74
C MET A 21 3.10 -16.25 6.88
N GLN A 22 2.79 -16.30 5.59
CA GLN A 22 3.53 -17.06 4.59
C GLN A 22 4.16 -16.11 3.58
N ILE A 23 5.45 -16.29 3.29
CA ILE A 23 6.17 -15.55 2.23
C ILE A 23 6.58 -16.55 1.14
N SER A 24 6.32 -16.22 -0.12
CA SER A 24 6.73 -17.02 -1.28
C SER A 24 7.11 -16.10 -2.44
N GLU A 25 7.88 -16.60 -3.39
CA GLU A 25 7.95 -15.97 -4.71
C GLU A 25 6.60 -16.22 -5.44
N ASP A 26 6.16 -15.26 -6.25
CA ASP A 26 4.91 -15.37 -7.01
C ASP A 26 4.87 -16.68 -7.85
N GLY A 27 3.81 -17.47 -7.68
CA GLY A 27 3.64 -18.78 -8.32
C GLY A 27 4.39 -19.95 -7.66
N SER A 28 5.09 -19.75 -6.54
CA SER A 28 5.82 -20.80 -5.81
C SER A 28 5.15 -21.21 -4.49
N LEU A 29 5.65 -22.31 -3.89
CA LEU A 29 5.24 -22.74 -2.57
C LEU A 29 5.74 -21.77 -1.47
N PRO A 30 5.07 -21.71 -0.31
CA PRO A 30 5.52 -20.91 0.84
C PRO A 30 6.95 -21.29 1.24
N ALA A 31 7.87 -20.33 1.14
CA ALA A 31 9.27 -20.50 1.53
C ALA A 31 9.47 -20.27 3.03
N ILE A 32 8.69 -19.35 3.61
CA ILE A 32 8.75 -18.99 5.04
C ILE A 32 7.34 -19.01 5.60
N GLU A 33 7.15 -19.63 6.77
CA GLU A 33 5.90 -19.62 7.51
C GLU A 33 6.16 -19.21 8.97
N ILE A 34 5.44 -18.21 9.46
CA ILE A 34 5.53 -17.69 10.83
C ILE A 34 4.13 -17.70 11.42
N THR A 35 3.98 -18.29 12.60
CA THR A 35 2.71 -18.26 13.35
C THR A 35 2.84 -17.35 14.56
N ALA A 36 1.84 -16.50 14.78
CA ALA A 36 1.75 -15.57 15.88
C ALA A 36 0.31 -15.52 16.43
N SER A 37 0.15 -14.94 17.62
CA SER A 37 -1.17 -14.72 18.23
C SER A 37 -1.39 -13.23 18.43
N LEU A 38 -2.53 -12.73 17.97
CA LEU A 38 -3.04 -11.41 18.27
C LEU A 38 -4.05 -11.52 19.42
N PRO A 39 -3.93 -10.70 20.48
CA PRO A 39 -4.84 -10.76 21.61
C PRO A 39 -6.26 -10.32 21.21
N ALA A 40 -7.23 -10.72 22.04
CA ALA A 40 -8.60 -10.23 21.95
C ALA A 40 -8.66 -8.71 22.13
N ASN A 41 -9.50 -8.06 21.32
CA ASN A 41 -9.83 -6.65 21.46
C ASN A 41 -11.24 -6.39 20.88
N ALA A 42 -12.26 -6.50 21.73
CA ALA A 42 -13.66 -6.34 21.37
C ALA A 42 -14.06 -4.88 21.05
N GLU A 43 -13.25 -3.90 21.47
CA GLU A 43 -13.51 -2.48 21.22
C GLU A 43 -13.02 -2.02 19.84
N LEU A 44 -12.04 -2.74 19.28
CA LEU A 44 -11.39 -2.40 18.01
C LEU A 44 -12.36 -2.30 16.82
N PRO A 45 -13.38 -3.16 16.66
CA PRO A 45 -14.38 -3.00 15.60
C PRO A 45 -15.10 -1.66 15.66
N GLN A 46 -15.50 -1.19 16.84
CA GLN A 46 -16.20 0.09 16.99
C GLN A 46 -15.27 1.25 16.64
N ALA A 47 -14.06 1.27 17.22
CA ALA A 47 -13.07 2.30 16.92
C ALA A 47 -12.72 2.37 15.42
N TYR A 48 -12.62 1.20 14.75
CA TYR A 48 -12.41 1.13 13.31
C TYR A 48 -13.60 1.69 12.52
N GLN A 49 -14.83 1.39 12.92
CA GLN A 49 -16.02 1.93 12.24
C GLN A 49 -16.13 3.44 12.39
N ASP A 50 -15.84 3.98 13.58
CA ASP A 50 -15.87 5.41 13.84
C ASP A 50 -14.81 6.14 13.00
N TRP A 51 -13.58 5.61 13.00
CA TRP A 51 -12.50 6.13 12.16
C TRP A 51 -12.86 6.06 10.67
N ARG A 52 -13.34 4.91 10.19
CA ARG A 52 -13.68 4.68 8.78
C ARG A 52 -14.81 5.59 8.34
N SER A 53 -15.83 5.75 9.17
CA SER A 53 -16.98 6.62 8.89
C SER A 53 -16.53 8.07 8.81
N SER A 54 -15.76 8.53 9.79
CA SER A 54 -15.16 9.87 9.78
C SER A 54 -14.33 10.11 8.53
N TYR A 55 -13.40 9.19 8.22
CA TYR A 55 -12.51 9.30 7.07
C TYR A 55 -13.27 9.37 5.72
N ARG A 56 -14.34 8.58 5.57
CA ARG A 56 -15.15 8.55 4.34
C ARG A 56 -16.08 9.75 4.19
N GLN A 57 -16.53 10.35 5.29
CA GLN A 57 -17.39 11.53 5.26
C GLN A 57 -16.66 12.78 4.76
N PHE A 58 -15.33 12.87 4.95
CA PHE A 58 -14.49 13.96 4.40
C PHE A 58 -14.19 13.76 2.89
N GLY A 59 -15.23 13.50 2.10
CA GLY A 59 -15.15 13.27 0.66
C GLY A 59 -14.22 14.25 -0.06
N SER A 60 -13.08 13.72 -0.54
CA SER A 60 -12.06 14.39 -1.35
C SER A 60 -10.99 15.21 -0.60
N PHE A 61 -10.02 14.52 0.02
CA PHE A 61 -8.65 15.02 0.20
C PHE A 61 -7.80 14.95 -1.08
N ARG A 62 -8.41 14.80 -2.27
CA ARG A 62 -7.64 15.01 -3.49
C ARG A 62 -7.25 16.47 -3.51
N LEU A 63 -6.01 16.74 -3.09
CA LEU A 63 -5.32 17.98 -3.40
C LEU A 63 -5.33 18.06 -4.92
N ASN A 64 -6.30 18.79 -5.47
CA ASN A 64 -6.30 19.15 -6.87
C ASN A 64 -5.05 20.01 -7.04
N ALA A 65 -3.95 19.39 -7.50
CA ALA A 65 -2.81 20.16 -7.93
C ALA A 65 -3.33 21.11 -9.01
N PRO A 66 -3.19 22.44 -8.85
CA PRO A 66 -3.58 23.36 -9.90
C PRO A 66 -2.87 22.91 -11.17
N LYS A 67 -3.61 22.83 -12.29
CA LYS A 67 -3.07 22.36 -13.57
C LYS A 67 -1.81 23.17 -13.88
N ARG A 68 -0.64 22.55 -13.67
CA ARG A 68 0.65 23.19 -13.88
C ARG A 68 0.72 23.52 -15.36
N LYS A 69 0.71 24.82 -15.72
CA LYS A 69 0.94 25.22 -17.12
C LYS A 69 2.28 24.60 -17.52
N ARG A 70 2.30 23.87 -18.65
CA ARG A 70 3.57 23.37 -19.19
C ARG A 70 4.52 24.56 -19.28
N PRO A 71 5.73 24.50 -18.72
CA PRO A 71 6.71 25.51 -19.04
C PRO A 71 6.91 25.45 -20.54
N THR A 72 6.56 26.53 -21.23
CA THR A 72 6.95 26.76 -22.62
C THR A 72 8.47 26.82 -22.58
N PHE A 73 9.12 25.71 -22.89
CA PHE A 73 10.55 25.72 -23.13
C PHE A 73 10.77 26.63 -24.34
N PRO A 74 11.56 27.73 -24.24
CA PRO A 74 12.05 28.38 -25.44
C PRO A 74 12.81 27.31 -26.24
N SER A 75 12.60 27.26 -27.56
CA SER A 75 13.29 26.33 -28.44
C SER A 75 14.78 26.35 -28.12
N TRP A 76 15.32 25.22 -27.63
CA TRP A 76 16.74 25.09 -27.34
C TRP A 76 17.53 25.40 -28.63
N PRO A 77 18.63 26.17 -28.58
CA PRO A 77 19.47 26.30 -29.75
C PRO A 77 20.07 24.92 -30.04
N THR A 78 19.94 24.47 -31.28
CA THR A 78 20.56 23.24 -31.77
C THR A 78 22.06 23.31 -31.50
N VAL A 79 22.53 22.64 -30.45
CA VAL A 79 23.96 22.41 -30.26
C VAL A 79 24.37 21.36 -31.29
N ASP A 80 25.10 21.81 -32.29
CA ASP A 80 25.72 20.97 -33.31
C ASP A 80 26.72 20.03 -32.62
N ARG A 81 26.43 18.72 -32.59
CA ARG A 81 27.35 17.75 -32.02
C ARG A 81 28.47 17.49 -33.03
N PRO A 82 29.76 17.57 -32.65
CA PRO A 82 30.81 17.16 -33.56
C PRO A 82 30.70 15.65 -33.81
N ARG A 83 30.79 15.26 -35.09
CA ARG A 83 30.92 13.86 -35.47
C ARG A 83 32.25 13.35 -34.94
N LYS A 84 32.20 12.34 -34.07
CA LYS A 84 33.38 11.67 -33.53
C LYS A 84 34.04 10.84 -34.66
N PRO A 85 35.38 10.83 -34.77
CA PRO A 85 36.10 10.08 -35.80
C PRO A 85 35.90 8.56 -35.68
#